data_AF-A0A7S2XRA0-F1
#
_entry.id   AF-A0A7S2XRA0-F1
#
_cell.length_a   1.000
_cell.length_b   1.000
_cell.length_c   1.000
_cell.angle_alpha   90.00
_cell.angle_beta   90.00
_cell.angle_gamma   90.00
#
_symmetry.space_group_name_H-M   'P 1'
#
loop_
_entity.id
_entity.type
_entity.pdbx_description
1 polymer ?
#
loop_
_entity_poly.entity_id
_entity_poly.type
_entity_poly.pdbx_seq_one_letter_code
_entity_poly.pdbx_strand_id
1 'polypeptide(L)'
;MGARNSFDKAKQEEMERMGVSQNMLEMAEEVGAALNRAFEGLQATRDSLQTQQSFARRLDNNAQQLYEQSKVAIELGDEQKARGLLEQRHAVQQRLKKAFQACAEEKQRLEIMERNVATTEERAMEIETLLQRNVGAKALQDSSTSFSLSNEDPLLQKFRDLGID
;
A
#
# COMPACT_ATOMS: atom_id res chain seq x y z
N MET A 1 -30.56 -3.93 23.10
CA MET A 1 -29.97 -2.96 22.16
C MET A 1 -29.30 -1.75 22.83
N GLY A 2 -29.39 -1.53 24.16
CA GLY A 2 -28.82 -0.33 24.80
C GLY A 2 -27.30 -0.32 25.07
N ALA A 3 -26.68 -1.49 25.25
CA ALA A 3 -25.26 -1.57 25.67
C ALA A 3 -24.25 -1.21 24.55
N ARG A 4 -24.63 -1.38 23.27
CA ARG A 4 -23.81 -0.96 22.12
C ARG A 4 -23.72 0.56 22.02
N ASN A 5 -24.87 1.24 22.13
CA ASN A 5 -24.93 2.70 22.05
C ASN A 5 -24.20 3.41 23.20
N SER A 6 -24.20 2.86 24.42
CA SER A 6 -23.45 3.43 25.54
C SER A 6 -21.94 3.26 25.38
N PHE A 7 -21.51 2.16 24.78
CA PHE A 7 -20.09 1.88 24.53
C PHE A 7 -19.53 2.77 23.41
N ASP A 8 -20.27 2.91 22.30
CA ASP A 8 -19.87 3.76 21.19
C ASP A 8 -19.79 5.24 21.62
N LYS A 9 -20.72 5.69 22.46
CA LYS A 9 -20.69 7.05 23.01
C LYS A 9 -19.50 7.29 23.94
N ALA A 10 -19.18 6.35 24.83
CA ALA A 10 -18.03 6.45 25.72
C ALA A 10 -16.71 6.49 24.93
N LYS A 11 -16.59 5.64 23.89
CA LYS A 11 -15.43 5.63 22.99
C LYS A 11 -15.29 6.96 22.24
N GLN A 12 -16.40 7.54 21.78
CA GLN A 12 -16.38 8.82 21.07
C GLN A 12 -15.99 9.98 21.98
N GLU A 13 -16.51 10.02 23.22
CA GLU A 13 -16.11 11.00 24.23
C GLU A 13 -14.62 10.86 24.62
N GLU A 14 -14.10 9.64 24.68
CA GLU A 14 -12.68 9.38 24.92
C GLU A 14 -11.78 9.85 23.76
N MET A 15 -12.20 9.64 22.51
CA MET A 15 -11.46 10.10 21.33
C MET A 15 -11.46 11.63 21.20
N GLU A 16 -12.58 12.28 21.51
CA GLU A 16 -12.66 13.75 21.60
C GLU A 16 -11.76 14.30 22.71
N ARG A 17 -11.67 13.61 23.85
CA ARG A 17 -10.73 13.97 24.93
C ARG A 17 -9.28 13.87 24.48
N MET A 18 -8.95 12.92 23.61
CA MET A 18 -7.62 12.80 23.01
C MET A 18 -7.37 13.77 21.84
N GLY A 19 -8.33 14.63 21.50
CA GLY A 19 -8.20 15.59 20.40
C GLY A 19 -8.32 14.95 19.02
N VAL A 20 -8.81 13.71 18.95
CA VAL A 20 -9.03 12.98 17.70
C VAL A 20 -10.49 13.17 17.29
N SER A 21 -10.71 13.84 16.15
CA SER A 21 -12.06 13.99 15.62
C SER A 21 -12.50 12.77 14.82
N GLN A 22 -13.81 12.57 14.71
CA GLN A 22 -14.41 11.52 13.89
C GLN A 22 -13.92 11.59 12.43
N ASN A 23 -13.82 12.80 11.86
CA ASN A 23 -13.28 13.00 10.51
C ASN A 23 -11.82 12.52 10.38
N MET A 24 -10.99 12.66 11.41
CA MET A 24 -9.60 12.19 11.36
C MET A 24 -9.51 10.67 11.36
N LEU A 25 -10.41 10.00 12.09
CA LEU A 25 -10.51 8.54 12.08
C LEU A 25 -10.98 8.02 10.74
N GLU A 26 -12.00 8.67 10.16
CA GLU A 26 -12.51 8.34 8.82
C GLU A 26 -11.41 8.51 7.77
N MET A 27 -10.66 9.61 7.79
CA MET A 27 -9.52 9.81 6.87
C MET A 27 -8.43 8.74 7.05
N ALA A 28 -8.11 8.35 8.29
CA ALA A 28 -7.12 7.31 8.56
C ALA A 28 -7.61 5.93 8.10
N GLU A 29 -8.89 5.61 8.30
CA GLU A 29 -9.49 4.36 7.83
C GLU A 29 -9.54 4.30 6.29
N GLU A 30 -9.94 5.39 5.64
CA GLU A 30 -9.97 5.50 4.18
C GLU A 30 -8.58 5.31 3.57
N VAL A 31 -7.56 5.98 4.11
CA VAL A 31 -6.20 5.86 3.59
C VAL A 31 -5.60 4.49 3.92
N GLY A 32 -5.88 3.91 5.09
CA GLY A 32 -5.49 2.55 5.41
C GLY A 32 -6.11 1.52 4.44
N ALA A 33 -7.40 1.66 4.13
CA ALA A 33 -8.07 0.82 3.14
C ALA A 33 -7.51 1.01 1.72
N ALA A 34 -7.21 2.25 1.33
CA ALA A 34 -6.60 2.57 0.04
C ALA A 34 -5.20 1.95 -0.09
N LEU A 35 -4.39 2.05 0.96
CA LEU A 35 -3.03 1.51 1.03
C LEU A 35 -3.04 -0.02 0.91
N ASN A 36 -3.93 -0.70 1.64
CA ASN A 36 -4.10 -2.15 1.54
C ASN A 36 -4.46 -2.58 0.11
N ARG A 37 -5.45 -1.91 -0.50
CA ARG A 37 -5.84 -2.19 -1.89
C ARG A 37 -4.70 -1.93 -2.88
N ALA A 38 -3.91 -0.87 -2.65
CA ALA A 38 -2.77 -0.54 -3.48
C ALA A 38 -1.67 -1.62 -3.38
N PHE A 39 -1.40 -2.14 -2.17
CA PHE A 39 -0.47 -3.25 -1.97
C PHE A 39 -0.95 -4.56 -2.61
N GLU A 40 -2.23 -4.90 -2.47
CA GLU A 40 -2.82 -6.07 -3.13
C GLU A 40 -2.72 -5.95 -4.66
N GLY A 41 -3.03 -4.77 -5.21
CA GLY A 41 -2.90 -4.48 -6.64
C GLY A 41 -1.45 -4.54 -7.13
N LEU A 42 -0.51 -4.06 -6.32
CA LEU A 42 0.92 -4.14 -6.60
C LEU A 42 1.39 -5.59 -6.63
N GLN A 43 1.00 -6.39 -5.65
CA GLN A 43 1.34 -7.80 -5.58
C GLN A 43 0.78 -8.58 -6.78
N ALA A 44 -0.49 -8.37 -7.12
CA ALA A 44 -1.10 -8.99 -8.29
C ALA A 44 -0.38 -8.62 -9.61
N THR A 45 0.08 -7.38 -9.73
CA THR A 45 0.84 -6.92 -10.91
C THR A 45 2.23 -7.57 -10.97
N ARG A 46 2.92 -7.72 -9.82
CA ARG A 46 4.18 -8.45 -9.73
C ARG A 46 4.03 -9.92 -10.13
N ASP A 47 3.00 -10.59 -9.62
CA ASP A 47 2.73 -12.00 -9.92
C ASP A 47 2.39 -12.20 -11.41
N SER A 48 1.63 -11.27 -12.00
CA SER A 48 1.34 -11.23 -13.44
C SER A 48 2.63 -11.13 -14.26
N LEU A 49 3.48 -10.15 -13.95
CA LEU A 49 4.77 -9.96 -14.63
C LEU A 49 5.66 -11.20 -14.52
N GLN A 50 5.79 -11.78 -13.33
CA GLN A 50 6.58 -12.99 -13.09
C GLN A 50 6.07 -14.17 -13.94
N THR A 51 4.75 -14.34 -14.02
CA THR A 51 4.12 -15.38 -14.82
C THR A 51 4.42 -15.22 -16.30
N GLN A 52 4.30 -13.99 -16.81
CA GLN A 52 4.59 -13.68 -18.22
C GLN A 52 6.08 -13.87 -18.56
N GLN A 53 6.98 -13.43 -17.70
CA GLN A 53 8.42 -13.66 -17.87
C GLN A 53 8.76 -15.15 -17.89
N SER A 54 8.15 -15.93 -16.99
CA SER A 54 8.33 -17.38 -16.93
C SER A 54 7.78 -18.08 -18.18
N PHE A 55 6.70 -17.56 -18.76
CA PHE A 55 6.18 -18.04 -20.05
C PHE A 55 7.11 -17.69 -21.21
N ALA A 56 7.62 -16.46 -21.27
CA ALA A 56 8.58 -16.03 -22.28
C ALA A 56 9.86 -16.88 -22.26
N ARG A 57 10.43 -17.15 -21.07
CA ARG A 57 11.61 -18.04 -20.92
C ARG A 57 11.33 -19.46 -21.45
N ARG A 58 10.14 -20.00 -21.19
CA ARG A 58 9.75 -21.33 -21.70
C ARG A 58 9.65 -21.35 -23.22
N LEU A 59 9.08 -20.30 -23.83
CA LEU A 59 9.01 -20.16 -25.28
C LEU A 59 10.41 -20.02 -25.91
N ASP A 60 11.30 -19.26 -25.29
CA ASP A 60 12.68 -19.09 -25.77
C ASP A 60 13.45 -20.42 -25.74
N ASN A 61 13.38 -21.15 -24.62
CA ASN A 61 13.98 -22.48 -24.51
C ASN A 61 13.43 -23.45 -25.57
N ASN A 62 12.12 -23.43 -25.83
CA ASN A 62 11.51 -24.27 -26.87
C ASN A 62 12.01 -23.88 -28.27
N ALA A 63 12.11 -22.59 -28.57
CA ALA A 63 12.65 -22.12 -29.85
C ALA A 63 14.13 -22.53 -30.05
N GLN A 64 14.93 -22.55 -28.97
CA GLN A 64 16.30 -23.03 -29.00
C GLN A 64 16.38 -24.55 -29.21
N GLN A 65 15.54 -25.32 -28.52
CA GLN A 65 15.47 -26.78 -28.70
C GLN A 65 15.07 -27.17 -30.13
N LEU A 66 14.06 -26.51 -30.69
CA LEU A 66 13.64 -26.73 -32.09
C LEU A 66 14.77 -26.40 -33.06
N TYR A 67 15.54 -25.35 -32.79
CA TYR A 67 16.69 -24.99 -33.61
C TYR A 67 17.78 -26.07 -33.55
N GLU A 68 18.11 -26.56 -32.35
CA GLU A 68 19.13 -27.58 -32.18
C GLU A 68 18.72 -28.90 -32.84
N GLN A 69 17.46 -29.32 -32.67
CA GLN A 69 16.91 -30.49 -33.36
C GLN A 69 16.94 -30.31 -34.89
N SER A 70 16.72 -29.10 -35.40
CA SER A 70 16.79 -28.83 -36.85
C SER A 70 18.19 -28.99 -37.40
N LYS A 71 19.23 -28.59 -36.64
CA LYS A 71 20.64 -28.80 -37.03
C LYS A 71 20.96 -30.28 -37.13
N VAL A 72 20.58 -31.07 -36.12
CA VAL A 72 20.79 -32.53 -36.11
C VAL A 72 20.07 -33.18 -37.30
N ALA A 73 18.85 -32.74 -37.64
CA ALA A 73 18.14 -33.27 -38.81
C ALA A 73 18.86 -32.97 -40.13
N ILE A 74 19.46 -31.78 -40.28
CA ILE A 74 20.30 -31.42 -41.44
C ILE A 74 21.54 -32.30 -41.52
N GLU A 75 22.24 -32.51 -40.40
CA GLU A 75 23.43 -33.38 -40.33
C GLU A 75 23.12 -34.83 -40.71
N LEU A 76 21.90 -35.30 -40.40
CA LEU A 76 21.41 -36.62 -40.77
C LEU A 76 20.85 -36.69 -42.21
N GLY A 77 20.84 -35.58 -42.95
CA GLY A 77 20.32 -35.51 -44.32
C GLY A 77 18.78 -35.50 -44.43
N ASP A 78 18.07 -35.34 -43.31
CA ASP A 78 16.60 -35.28 -43.28
C ASP A 78 16.11 -33.83 -43.43
N GLU A 79 16.20 -33.32 -44.65
CA GLU A 79 15.82 -31.94 -44.99
C GLU A 79 14.34 -31.64 -44.72
N GLN A 80 13.45 -32.62 -44.94
CA GLN A 80 12.02 -32.43 -44.73
C GLN A 80 11.71 -32.21 -43.24
N LYS A 81 12.31 -33.01 -42.35
CA LYS A 81 12.18 -32.83 -40.91
C LYS A 81 12.81 -31.53 -40.43
N ALA A 82 14.00 -31.19 -40.94
CA ALA A 82 14.66 -29.93 -40.60
C ALA A 82 13.78 -28.72 -40.92
N ARG A 83 13.17 -28.69 -42.11
CA ARG A 83 12.25 -27.63 -42.52
C ARG A 83 11.03 -27.54 -41.61
N GLY A 84 10.41 -28.66 -41.28
CA GLY A 84 9.26 -28.69 -40.36
C GLY A 84 9.60 -28.15 -38.97
N LEU A 85 10.79 -28.46 -38.44
CA LEU A 85 11.27 -27.92 -37.16
C LEU A 85 11.53 -26.41 -37.20
N LEU A 86 12.07 -25.90 -38.31
CA LEU A 86 12.30 -24.47 -38.50
C LEU A 86 10.99 -23.68 -38.63
N GLU A 87 9.98 -24.24 -39.31
CA GLU A 87 8.64 -23.65 -39.39
C GLU A 87 7.97 -23.58 -38.00
N GLN A 88 8.07 -24.67 -37.21
CA GLN A 88 7.60 -24.68 -35.82
C GLN A 88 8.34 -23.65 -34.95
N ARG A 89 9.67 -23.56 -35.09
CA ARG A 89 10.47 -22.55 -34.40
C ARG A 89 10.00 -21.14 -34.73
N HIS A 90 9.73 -20.86 -36.01
CA HIS A 90 9.23 -19.56 -36.44
C HIS A 90 7.90 -19.23 -35.77
N ALA A 91 6.97 -20.18 -35.69
CA ALA A 91 5.71 -20.00 -34.98
C ALA A 91 5.91 -19.72 -33.48
N VAL A 92 6.83 -20.43 -32.81
CA VAL A 92 7.19 -20.17 -31.41
C VAL A 92 7.81 -18.79 -31.23
N GLN A 93 8.68 -18.34 -32.14
CA GLN A 93 9.29 -17.01 -32.09
C GLN A 93 8.25 -15.88 -32.24
N GLN A 94 7.22 -16.07 -33.07
CA GLN A 94 6.11 -15.10 -33.17
C GLN A 94 5.34 -15.01 -31.84
N ARG A 95 5.12 -16.14 -31.15
CA ARG A 95 4.50 -16.17 -29.82
C ARG A 95 5.40 -15.52 -28.76
N LEU A 96 6.71 -15.76 -28.83
CA LEU A 96 7.70 -15.18 -27.93
C LEU A 96 7.72 -13.64 -28.05
N LYS A 97 7.65 -13.11 -29.28
CA LYS A 97 7.56 -11.66 -29.51
C LYS A 97 6.34 -11.05 -28.81
N LYS A 98 5.17 -11.70 -28.92
CA LYS A 98 3.96 -11.26 -28.21
C LYS A 98 4.11 -11.35 -26.69
N ALA A 99 4.75 -12.40 -26.18
CA ALA A 99 5.03 -12.55 -24.75
C ALA A 99 5.96 -11.44 -24.22
N PHE A 100 6.97 -11.01 -24.99
CA PHE A 100 7.82 -9.89 -24.61
C PHE A 100 7.08 -8.54 -24.63
N GLN A 101 6.17 -8.33 -25.59
CA GLN A 101 5.31 -7.14 -25.58
C GLN A 101 4.45 -7.09 -24.32
N ALA A 102 3.79 -8.19 -23.96
CA ALA A 102 3.03 -8.29 -22.72
C ALA A 102 3.90 -8.03 -21.47
N CYS A 103 5.12 -8.59 -21.42
CA CYS A 103 6.05 -8.34 -20.31
C CYS A 103 6.43 -6.86 -20.19
N ALA A 104 6.59 -6.15 -21.31
CA ALA A 104 6.90 -4.73 -21.31
C ALA A 104 5.73 -3.90 -20.79
N GLU A 105 4.51 -4.23 -21.21
CA GLU A 105 3.28 -3.60 -20.74
C GLU A 105 3.06 -3.82 -19.23
N GLU A 106 3.23 -5.04 -18.74
CA GLU A 106 3.11 -5.33 -17.30
C GLU A 106 4.21 -4.67 -16.48
N LYS A 107 5.43 -4.54 -17.02
CA LYS A 107 6.49 -3.80 -16.34
C LYS A 107 6.14 -2.33 -16.21
N GLN A 108 5.58 -1.72 -17.26
CA GLN A 108 5.09 -0.35 -17.19
C GLN A 108 3.95 -0.21 -16.16
N ARG A 109 3.03 -1.17 -16.13
CA ARG A 109 1.94 -1.21 -15.14
C ARG A 109 2.47 -1.32 -13.71
N LEU A 110 3.51 -2.13 -13.51
CA LEU A 110 4.17 -2.28 -12.21
C LEU A 110 4.76 -0.95 -11.74
N GLU A 111 5.50 -0.26 -12.60
CA GLU A 111 6.09 1.06 -12.27
C GLU A 111 5.02 2.10 -11.90
N ILE A 112 3.88 2.09 -12.59
CA ILE A 112 2.74 2.96 -12.26
C ILE A 112 2.19 2.59 -10.88
N MET A 113 2.02 1.31 -10.59
CA MET A 113 1.48 0.86 -9.31
C MET A 113 2.41 1.16 -8.14
N GLU A 114 3.73 1.03 -8.33
CA GLU A 114 4.72 1.42 -7.32
C GLU A 114 4.65 2.90 -6.99
N ARG A 115 4.46 3.78 -8.00
CA ARG A 115 4.25 5.22 -7.76
C ARG A 115 2.93 5.50 -7.02
N ASN A 116 1.87 4.77 -7.35
CA ASN A 116 0.58 4.92 -6.68
C ASN A 116 0.64 4.50 -5.20
N VAL A 117 1.33 3.40 -4.89
CA VAL A 117 1.59 2.97 -3.51
C VAL A 117 2.39 4.04 -2.78
N ALA A 118 3.50 4.53 -3.34
CA ALA A 118 4.30 5.57 -2.72
C ALA A 118 3.48 6.85 -2.43
N THR A 119 2.65 7.28 -3.38
CA THR A 119 1.77 8.46 -3.18
C THR A 119 0.74 8.21 -2.06
N THR A 120 0.26 6.98 -1.91
CA THR A 120 -0.71 6.63 -0.87
C THR A 120 -0.03 6.52 0.49
N GLU A 121 1.20 6.01 0.55
CA GLU A 121 2.05 5.99 1.74
C GLU A 121 2.36 7.41 2.23
N GLU A 122 2.70 8.33 1.33
CA GLU A 122 2.91 9.75 1.67
C GLU A 122 1.67 10.36 2.34
N ARG A 123 0.49 10.14 1.77
CA ARG A 123 -0.78 10.58 2.37
C ARG A 123 -1.05 9.93 3.72
N ALA A 124 -0.71 8.65 3.89
CA ALA A 124 -0.85 7.96 5.16
C ALA A 124 0.03 8.59 6.25
N MET A 125 1.29 8.90 5.91
CA MET A 125 2.22 9.57 6.82
C MET A 125 1.77 10.99 7.19
N GLU A 126 1.18 11.74 6.23
CA GLU A 126 0.62 13.06 6.51
C GLU A 126 -0.54 12.98 7.52
N ILE A 127 -1.47 12.04 7.34
CA ILE A 127 -2.60 11.83 8.24
C ILE A 127 -2.11 11.36 9.62
N GLU A 128 -1.15 10.45 9.67
CA GLU A 128 -0.54 10.01 10.92
C GLU A 128 0.10 11.19 11.67
N THR A 129 0.84 12.04 10.95
CA THR A 129 1.46 13.24 11.53
C THR A 129 0.40 14.21 12.06
N LEU A 130 -0.70 14.40 11.34
CA LEU A 130 -1.82 15.23 11.79
C LEU A 130 -2.46 14.66 13.06
N LEU A 131 -2.68 13.35 13.12
CA LEU A 131 -3.20 12.67 14.31
C LEU A 131 -2.27 12.84 15.52
N GLN A 132 -0.97 12.56 15.35
CA GLN A 132 0.03 12.72 16.40
C GLN A 132 0.11 14.15 16.92
N ARG A 133 0.06 15.14 16.02
CA ARG A 133 0.06 16.58 16.39
C ARG A 133 -1.18 16.95 17.20
N ASN A 134 -2.36 16.48 16.82
CA ASN A 134 -3.59 16.79 17.54
C ASN A 134 -3.63 16.12 18.93
N VAL A 135 -3.23 14.86 19.02
CA VAL A 135 -3.10 14.15 20.31
C VAL A 135 -2.09 14.84 21.22
N GLY A 136 -0.92 15.20 20.69
CA GLY A 136 0.11 15.91 21.45
C GLY A 136 -0.31 17.31 21.90
N ALA A 137 -0.95 18.08 21.02
CA ALA A 137 -1.44 19.42 21.34
C ALA A 137 -2.54 19.39 22.43
N LYS A 138 -3.44 18.41 22.36
CA LYS A 138 -4.49 18.23 23.37
C LYS A 138 -3.92 17.84 24.74
N ALA A 139 -2.93 16.95 24.78
CA ALA A 139 -2.23 16.59 26.01
C ALA A 139 -1.53 17.80 26.68
N LEU A 140 -0.96 18.71 25.88
CA LEU A 140 -0.37 19.97 26.37
C LEU A 140 -1.43 20.97 26.86
N GLN A 141 -2.60 21.03 26.23
CA GLN A 141 -3.70 21.89 26.66
C GLN A 141 -4.30 21.42 28.00
N ASP A 142 -4.51 20.12 28.17
CA ASP A 142 -5.00 19.54 29.43
C ASP A 142 -3.96 19.70 30.55
N SER A 143 -2.67 19.63 30.22
CA SER A 143 -1.59 19.93 31.18
C SER A 143 -1.53 21.41 31.57
N SER A 144 -1.72 22.34 30.63
CA SER A 144 -1.70 23.79 30.93
C SER A 144 -2.95 24.27 31.68
N THR A 145 -4.10 23.63 31.51
CA THR A 145 -5.30 23.85 32.33
C THR A 145 -5.17 23.22 33.73
N SER A 146 -4.40 22.14 33.89
CA SER A 146 -4.02 21.64 35.23
C SER A 146 -3.04 22.57 35.98
N PHE A 147 -2.35 23.46 35.24
CA PHE A 147 -1.53 24.55 35.78
C PHE A 147 -2.26 25.90 35.88
N SER A 148 -3.57 25.97 35.62
CA SER A 148 -4.35 27.12 36.12
C SER A 148 -4.45 26.97 37.64
N LEU A 149 -3.42 27.47 38.32
CA LEU A 149 -3.46 27.82 39.73
C LEU A 149 -4.81 28.47 39.99
N SER A 150 -5.59 27.87 40.89
CA SER A 150 -6.66 28.54 41.61
C SER A 150 -6.22 29.98 41.87
N ASN A 151 -6.84 30.94 41.18
CA ASN A 151 -6.44 32.36 41.12
C ASN A 151 -6.70 33.12 42.44
N GLU A 152 -6.92 32.41 43.54
CA GLU A 152 -6.96 32.99 44.86
C GLU A 152 -5.67 32.63 45.58
N ASP A 153 -4.90 33.68 45.91
CA ASP A 153 -3.77 33.57 46.81
C ASP A 153 -4.25 32.87 48.09
N PRO A 154 -3.61 31.78 48.54
CA PRO A 154 -4.00 31.08 49.76
C PRO A 154 -3.99 31.98 51.01
N LEU A 155 -3.32 33.13 50.97
CA LEU A 155 -3.43 34.17 51.99
C LEU A 155 -4.76 34.93 51.90
N LEU A 156 -5.23 35.30 50.71
CA LEU A 156 -6.51 35.98 50.50
C LEU A 156 -7.69 35.12 50.96
N GLN A 157 -7.61 33.81 50.74
CA GLN A 157 -8.62 32.87 51.21
C GLN A 157 -8.66 32.81 52.75
N LYS A 158 -7.49 32.84 53.41
CA LYS A 158 -7.40 32.93 54.88
C LYS A 158 -7.91 34.25 55.45
N PHE A 159 -7.68 35.37 54.78
CA PHE A 159 -8.20 36.67 55.23
C PHE A 159 -9.73 36.72 55.18
N ARG A 160 -10.33 36.14 54.13
CA ARG A 160 -11.78 35.93 54.02
C ARG A 160 -12.33 35.03 55.12
N ASP A 161 -11.69 33.90 55.37
CA ASP A 161 -12.12 32.95 56.42
C ASP A 161 -12.03 33.56 57.83
N LEU A 162 -11.15 34.55 58.02
CA LEU A 162 -11.01 35.31 59.26
C LEU A 162 -11.95 36.52 59.35
N GLY A 163 -12.77 36.79 58.32
CA GLY A 163 -13.75 37.87 58.30
C GLY A 163 -13.13 39.27 58.31
N ILE A 164 -11.91 39.41 57.77
CA ILE A 164 -11.23 40.70 57.61
C ILE A 164 -11.31 41.07 56.13
N ASP A 165 -12.16 42.05 55.81
CA ASP A 165 -12.20 42.72 54.51
C ASP A 165 -11.02 43.71 54.35
#